data_AF-A0A959MP21-F1
#
_entry.id   AF-A0A959MP21-F1
#
_cell.length_a   1.000
_cell.length_b   1.000
_cell.length_c   1.000
_cell.angle_alpha   90.00
_cell.angle_beta   90.00
_cell.angle_gamma   90.00
#
_symmetry.space_group_name_H-M   'P 1'
#
loop_
_entity.id
_entity.type
_entity.pdbx_description
1 polymer ?
#
loop_
_entity_poly.entity_id
_entity_poly.type
_entity_poly.pdbx_seq_one_letter_code
_entity_poly.pdbx_strand_id
1 'polypeptide(L)'
;DVVQMAGLFIKEGPIVQVKDRDNNASELKDKNRNVLYDGPLAVMVNELSASASEIFAAAIQDYGRGVIIGSTSTYGKGTVQRNIGIDKNGFSLSNAELGTIKLTLQKFYRINGGSTQLKGVSSDIVLPDNLEYLKVREKDDADALPWDEIKKADYTAWNPGYNLQTIQHLSELRLKNDPAFNIIQNDAAWLAKQYSLPASLQLKKYRKDQEAINATVAQMDALQKLRNEMNVSALPNEANRWADDKNKQQRFEQWLDYLKTDIYLNQAVKVMDDMISQRNIAQAQTSEENKKSF
;
A
#
# COMPACT_ATOMS: atom_id res chain seq x y z
N ASP A 1 -14.77 -3.53 -8.63
CA ASP A 1 -13.57 -2.77 -9.05
C ASP A 1 -12.28 -3.46 -8.63
N VAL A 2 -11.94 -3.53 -7.34
CA VAL A 2 -10.66 -4.14 -6.90
C VAL A 2 -10.40 -5.54 -7.44
N VAL A 3 -11.42 -6.39 -7.49
CA VAL A 3 -11.33 -7.76 -8.04
C VAL A 3 -10.93 -7.75 -9.52
N GLN A 4 -11.51 -6.85 -10.31
CA GLN A 4 -11.19 -6.70 -11.74
C GLN A 4 -9.80 -6.08 -11.93
N MET A 5 -9.44 -5.10 -11.08
CA MET A 5 -8.11 -4.47 -11.11
C MET A 5 -7.00 -5.47 -10.80
N ALA A 6 -7.20 -6.37 -9.84
CA ALA A 6 -6.27 -7.46 -9.55
C ALA A 6 -6.16 -8.46 -10.72
N GLY A 7 -7.28 -8.72 -11.42
CA GLY A 7 -7.33 -9.57 -12.61
C GLY A 7 -6.48 -9.08 -13.79
N LEU A 8 -6.13 -7.79 -13.84
CA LEU A 8 -5.18 -7.27 -14.84
C LEU A 8 -3.77 -7.87 -14.69
N PHE A 9 -3.44 -8.41 -13.51
CA PHE A 9 -2.13 -8.95 -13.17
C PHE A 9 -2.16 -10.44 -12.82
N ILE A 10 -3.33 -10.98 -12.46
CA ILE A 10 -3.54 -12.36 -12.02
C ILE A 10 -4.45 -13.07 -13.01
N LYS A 11 -3.98 -14.21 -13.54
CA LYS A 11 -4.67 -14.94 -14.62
C LYS A 11 -5.99 -15.58 -14.19
N GLU A 12 -6.00 -16.29 -13.07
CA GLU A 12 -7.20 -16.96 -12.55
C GLU A 12 -7.06 -17.27 -11.06
N GLY A 13 -8.22 -17.43 -10.40
CA GLY A 13 -8.30 -17.79 -8.99
C GLY A 13 -9.02 -16.72 -8.14
N PRO A 14 -9.28 -17.00 -6.86
CA PRO A 14 -9.89 -16.06 -5.94
C PRO A 14 -8.99 -14.84 -5.71
N ILE A 15 -9.57 -13.66 -5.50
CA ILE A 15 -8.86 -12.44 -5.12
C ILE A 15 -9.09 -12.11 -3.65
N VAL A 16 -10.30 -12.40 -3.15
CA VAL A 16 -10.70 -12.12 -1.77
C VAL A 16 -11.81 -13.08 -1.37
N GLN A 17 -11.86 -13.42 -0.09
CA GLN A 17 -12.97 -14.15 0.51
C GLN A 17 -13.79 -13.20 1.37
N VAL A 18 -15.12 -13.26 1.32
CA VAL A 18 -16.02 -12.43 2.13
C VAL A 18 -16.95 -13.33 2.92
N LYS A 19 -17.04 -13.09 4.22
CA LYS A 19 -17.87 -13.84 5.16
C LYS A 19 -18.90 -12.92 5.79
N ASP A 20 -20.16 -13.33 5.73
CA ASP A 20 -21.26 -12.66 6.43
C ASP A 20 -21.43 -13.20 7.88
N ARG A 21 -22.42 -12.66 8.59
CA ARG A 21 -22.78 -13.09 9.94
C ARG A 21 -23.30 -14.53 10.02
N ASP A 22 -23.82 -15.07 8.91
CA ASP A 22 -24.40 -16.40 8.84
C ASP A 22 -23.33 -17.47 8.57
N ASN A 23 -22.04 -17.09 8.71
CA ASN A 23 -20.84 -17.90 8.53
C ASN A 23 -20.62 -18.44 7.11
N ASN A 24 -21.28 -17.88 6.10
CA ASN A 24 -21.07 -18.27 4.71
C ASN A 24 -19.91 -17.48 4.10
N ALA A 25 -18.77 -18.15 3.91
CA ALA A 25 -17.65 -17.58 3.18
C ALA A 25 -17.88 -17.73 1.66
N SER A 26 -17.68 -16.64 0.93
CA SER A 26 -17.79 -16.58 -0.53
C SER A 26 -16.51 -16.03 -1.14
N GLU A 27 -16.03 -16.70 -2.18
CA GLU A 27 -14.85 -16.26 -2.93
C GLU A 27 -15.26 -15.31 -4.06
N LEU A 28 -14.57 -14.18 -4.15
CA LEU A 28 -14.70 -13.25 -5.28
C LEU A 28 -13.46 -13.37 -6.16
N LYS A 29 -13.68 -13.59 -7.46
CA LYS A 29 -12.64 -13.75 -8.48
C LYS A 29 -12.93 -12.92 -9.72
N ASP A 30 -11.89 -12.55 -10.45
CA ASP A 30 -12.09 -12.02 -11.79
C ASP A 30 -12.54 -13.16 -12.72
N LYS A 31 -13.50 -12.85 -13.60
CA LYS A 31 -13.99 -13.77 -14.63
C LYS A 31 -13.18 -13.65 -15.92
N ASN A 32 -12.52 -12.51 -16.13
CA ASN A 32 -11.61 -12.31 -17.24
C ASN A 32 -10.26 -12.97 -16.91
N ARG A 33 -9.71 -13.73 -17.86
CA ARG A 33 -8.41 -14.42 -17.70
C ARG A 33 -7.27 -13.71 -18.43
N ASN A 34 -7.55 -12.58 -19.07
CA ASN A 34 -6.58 -11.83 -19.83
C ASN A 34 -5.72 -10.99 -18.88
N VAL A 35 -4.50 -11.45 -18.66
CA VAL A 35 -3.47 -10.68 -17.97
C VAL A 35 -3.02 -9.56 -18.89
N LEU A 36 -3.21 -8.31 -18.46
CA LEU A 36 -2.81 -7.12 -19.20
C LEU A 36 -1.30 -6.86 -19.08
N TYR A 37 -0.71 -7.23 -17.95
CA TYR A 37 0.71 -7.03 -17.66
C TYR A 37 1.29 -8.20 -16.87
N ASP A 38 2.36 -8.82 -17.37
CA ASP A 38 3.07 -9.97 -16.78
C ASP A 38 4.53 -9.65 -16.39
N GLY A 39 4.94 -8.38 -16.54
CA GLY A 39 6.23 -7.88 -16.10
C GLY A 39 6.36 -7.77 -14.57
N PRO A 40 7.56 -7.45 -14.05
CA PRO A 40 7.78 -7.20 -12.63
C PRO A 40 6.84 -6.11 -12.10
N LEU A 41 6.27 -6.35 -10.91
CA LEU A 41 5.26 -5.47 -10.31
C LEU A 41 5.63 -5.16 -8.87
N ALA A 42 5.52 -3.89 -8.49
CA ALA A 42 5.62 -3.44 -7.11
C ALA A 42 4.36 -2.63 -6.77
N VAL A 43 3.89 -2.75 -5.53
CA VAL A 43 2.73 -2.02 -5.02
C VAL A 43 3.19 -1.21 -3.81
N MET A 44 3.12 0.10 -3.94
CA MET A 44 3.41 1.01 -2.83
C MET A 44 2.18 1.16 -1.95
N VAL A 45 2.37 1.04 -0.64
CA VAL A 45 1.32 1.18 0.37
C VAL A 45 1.81 2.00 1.55
N ASN A 46 0.88 2.49 2.37
CA ASN A 46 1.19 3.16 3.63
C ASN A 46 0.12 2.88 4.69
N GLU A 47 0.24 3.48 5.88
CA GLU A 47 -0.72 3.37 6.99
C GLU A 47 -2.15 3.75 6.61
N LEU A 48 -2.32 4.60 5.60
CA LEU A 48 -3.62 5.11 5.17
C LEU A 48 -4.21 4.28 4.02
N SER A 49 -3.46 3.29 3.53
CA SER A 49 -3.98 2.33 2.56
C SER A 49 -4.98 1.41 3.25
N ALA A 50 -6.26 1.51 2.88
CA ALA A 50 -7.34 0.84 3.59
C ALA A 50 -8.32 0.13 2.64
N SER A 51 -8.99 -0.91 3.13
CA SER A 51 -10.10 -1.58 2.45
C SER A 51 -9.71 -2.13 1.07
N ALA A 52 -10.18 -1.53 -0.03
CA ALA A 52 -9.92 -2.02 -1.38
C ALA A 52 -8.41 -2.06 -1.70
N SER A 53 -7.64 -1.08 -1.22
CA SER A 53 -6.18 -1.07 -1.42
C SER A 53 -5.50 -2.26 -0.74
N GLU A 54 -6.00 -2.66 0.43
CA GLU A 54 -5.48 -3.81 1.18
C GLU A 54 -5.86 -5.14 0.51
N ILE A 55 -7.07 -5.25 -0.04
CA ILE A 55 -7.47 -6.42 -0.84
C ILE A 55 -6.54 -6.57 -2.06
N PHE A 56 -6.25 -5.47 -2.76
CA PHE A 56 -5.35 -5.50 -3.91
C PHE A 56 -3.93 -5.90 -3.50
N ALA A 57 -3.34 -5.22 -2.52
CA ALA A 57 -1.99 -5.53 -2.04
C ALA A 57 -1.87 -6.96 -1.52
N ALA A 58 -2.84 -7.42 -0.72
CA ALA A 58 -2.87 -8.80 -0.22
C ALA A 58 -2.95 -9.83 -1.35
N ALA A 59 -3.78 -9.60 -2.37
CA ALA A 59 -3.87 -10.50 -3.50
C ALA A 59 -2.55 -10.55 -4.28
N ILE A 60 -1.96 -9.38 -4.61
CA ILE A 60 -0.66 -9.33 -5.29
C ILE A 60 0.43 -10.07 -4.49
N GLN A 61 0.44 -9.90 -3.17
CA GLN A 61 1.39 -10.58 -2.28
C GLN A 61 1.14 -12.09 -2.17
N ASP A 62 -0.11 -12.52 -1.94
CA ASP A 62 -0.45 -13.94 -1.72
C ASP A 62 -0.23 -14.79 -2.97
N TYR A 63 -0.42 -14.21 -4.15
CA TYR A 63 -0.06 -14.84 -5.41
C TYR A 63 1.45 -14.81 -5.70
N GLY A 64 2.27 -14.06 -4.95
CA GLY A 64 3.66 -13.81 -5.32
C GLY A 64 3.79 -13.05 -6.65
N ARG A 65 2.76 -12.27 -7.02
CA ARG A 65 2.70 -11.56 -8.31
C ARG A 65 3.57 -10.31 -8.30
N GLY A 66 3.77 -9.69 -7.15
CA GLY A 66 4.56 -8.47 -7.00
C GLY A 66 5.03 -8.27 -5.57
N VAL A 67 5.87 -7.26 -5.38
CA VAL A 67 6.46 -6.90 -4.08
C VAL A 67 5.66 -5.75 -3.47
N ILE A 68 5.26 -5.88 -2.21
CA ILE A 68 4.61 -4.82 -1.44
C ILE A 68 5.68 -3.98 -0.73
N ILE A 69 5.65 -2.66 -0.94
CA ILE A 69 6.68 -1.74 -0.46
C ILE A 69 6.01 -0.59 0.30
N GLY A 70 6.54 -0.21 1.45
CA GLY A 70 6.08 0.97 2.18
C GLY A 70 6.12 0.79 3.68
N SER A 71 5.12 1.29 4.38
CA SER A 71 5.02 1.21 5.85
C SER A 71 5.05 -0.24 6.37
N THR A 72 5.28 -0.44 7.68
CA THR A 72 5.31 -1.79 8.27
C THR A 72 4.03 -2.59 8.02
N SER A 73 2.90 -1.90 8.02
CA SER A 73 1.60 -2.44 7.62
C SER A 73 0.71 -1.33 7.05
N THR A 74 -0.27 -1.74 6.25
CA THR A 74 -1.41 -0.90 5.89
C THR A 74 -2.33 -0.62 7.08
N TYR A 75 -3.46 0.06 6.82
CA TYR A 75 -4.39 0.55 7.83
C TYR A 75 -4.98 -0.56 8.73
N GLY A 76 -5.31 -1.72 8.16
CA GLY A 76 -5.89 -2.84 8.90
C GLY A 76 -7.42 -2.93 8.86
N LYS A 77 -8.08 -2.35 7.86
CA LYS A 77 -9.54 -2.45 7.74
C LYS A 77 -9.87 -3.78 7.10
N GLY A 78 -10.61 -4.64 7.80
CA GLY A 78 -11.05 -5.96 7.34
C GLY A 78 -12.56 -6.12 7.24
N THR A 79 -13.32 -5.02 7.37
CA THR A 79 -14.79 -5.03 7.35
C THR A 79 -15.38 -4.36 6.11
N VAL A 80 -16.52 -4.89 5.65
CA VAL A 80 -17.37 -4.29 4.63
C VAL A 80 -18.56 -3.63 5.30
N GLN A 81 -18.71 -2.33 5.03
CA GLN A 81 -19.83 -1.52 5.50
C GLN A 81 -20.78 -1.24 4.34
N ARG A 82 -22.09 -1.24 4.60
CA ARG A 82 -23.11 -0.82 3.63
C ARG A 82 -23.98 0.28 4.22
N ASN A 83 -24.40 1.21 3.36
CA ASN A 83 -25.41 2.20 3.70
C ASN A 83 -26.79 1.58 3.50
N ILE A 84 -27.64 1.65 4.51
CA ILE A 84 -28.99 1.11 4.52
C ILE A 84 -29.95 2.27 4.75
N GLY A 85 -30.96 2.40 3.89
CA GLY A 85 -31.99 3.42 4.02
C GLY A 85 -32.85 3.23 5.27
N ILE A 86 -33.36 4.32 5.84
CA ILE A 86 -34.26 4.29 7.01
C ILE A 86 -35.74 4.32 6.57
N ASP A 87 -36.00 4.42 5.26
CA ASP A 87 -37.35 4.34 4.71
C ASP A 87 -37.93 2.91 4.79
N LYS A 88 -39.21 2.77 4.42
CA LYS A 88 -39.94 1.48 4.46
C LYS A 88 -39.31 0.38 3.60
N ASN A 89 -38.42 0.74 2.67
CA ASN A 89 -37.77 -0.18 1.75
C ASN A 89 -36.30 -0.48 2.14
N GLY A 90 -35.79 0.15 3.20
CA GLY A 90 -34.64 -0.27 3.99
C GLY A 90 -33.40 -0.67 3.20
N PHE A 91 -33.20 -1.98 3.05
CA PHE A 91 -32.06 -2.61 2.39
C PHE A 91 -31.98 -2.37 0.87
N SER A 92 -33.05 -1.90 0.23
CA SER A 92 -33.10 -1.74 -1.22
C SER A 92 -32.68 -0.34 -1.70
N LEU A 93 -32.54 0.65 -0.82
CA LEU A 93 -32.25 2.04 -1.20
C LEU A 93 -31.01 2.56 -0.46
N SER A 94 -29.96 2.88 -1.21
CA SER A 94 -28.75 3.52 -0.69
C SER A 94 -28.89 5.04 -0.51
N ASN A 95 -29.98 5.64 -1.02
CA ASN A 95 -30.29 7.07 -0.99
C ASN A 95 -31.74 7.30 -0.52
N ALA A 96 -32.05 6.87 0.70
CA ALA A 96 -33.37 7.06 1.28
C ALA A 96 -33.59 8.52 1.73
N GLU A 97 -34.81 9.04 1.55
CA GLU A 97 -35.18 10.42 1.93
C GLU A 97 -35.00 10.69 3.42
N LEU A 98 -35.22 9.68 4.27
CA LEU A 98 -35.08 9.77 5.73
C LEU A 98 -33.62 9.63 6.20
N GLY A 99 -32.66 9.55 5.27
CA GLY A 99 -31.25 9.30 5.57
C GLY A 99 -30.89 7.81 5.58
N THR A 100 -29.62 7.54 5.89
CA THR A 100 -29.05 6.19 5.87
C THR A 100 -28.25 5.89 7.12
N ILE A 101 -28.17 4.61 7.46
CA ILE A 101 -27.29 4.07 8.51
C ILE A 101 -26.18 3.27 7.83
N LYS A 102 -24.94 3.48 8.27
CA LYS A 102 -23.78 2.71 7.81
C LYS A 102 -23.50 1.58 8.77
N LEU A 103 -23.74 0.34 8.33
CA LEU A 103 -23.54 -0.85 9.16
C LEU A 103 -22.44 -1.74 8.61
N THR A 104 -21.63 -2.29 9.51
CA THR A 104 -20.71 -3.40 9.20
C THR A 104 -21.52 -4.69 9.05
N LEU A 105 -21.44 -5.32 7.88
CA LEU A 105 -22.24 -6.52 7.57
C LEU A 105 -21.40 -7.75 7.25
N GLN A 106 -20.14 -7.56 6.84
CA GLN A 106 -19.27 -8.65 6.41
C GLN A 106 -17.83 -8.38 6.82
N LYS A 107 -17.04 -9.43 6.94
CA LYS A 107 -15.57 -9.36 7.00
C LYS A 107 -14.97 -9.89 5.71
N PHE A 108 -13.85 -9.33 5.29
CA PHE A 108 -13.09 -9.87 4.18
C PHE A 108 -11.77 -10.48 4.67
N TYR A 109 -11.33 -11.49 3.93
CA TYR A 109 -10.20 -12.34 4.23
C TYR A 109 -9.37 -12.51 2.97
N ARG A 110 -8.07 -12.63 3.20
CA ARG A 110 -7.08 -12.97 2.19
C ARG A 110 -7.35 -14.35 1.63
N ILE A 111 -6.81 -14.63 0.44
CA ILE A 111 -6.90 -15.95 -0.17
C ILE A 111 -6.12 -17.00 0.60
N ASN A 112 -5.11 -16.57 1.39
CA ASN A 112 -4.39 -17.42 2.33
C ASN A 112 -5.19 -17.78 3.61
N GLY A 113 -6.38 -17.19 3.81
CA GLY A 113 -7.28 -17.44 4.94
C GLY A 113 -7.27 -16.37 6.03
N GLY A 114 -6.19 -15.60 6.19
CA GLY A 114 -6.10 -14.58 7.24
C GLY A 114 -6.91 -13.31 6.93
N SER A 115 -7.46 -12.63 7.94
CA SER A 115 -8.06 -11.30 7.74
C SER A 115 -6.99 -10.19 7.68
N THR A 116 -7.30 -9.07 7.03
CA THR A 116 -6.54 -7.81 7.17
C THR A 116 -6.94 -7.03 8.43
N GLN A 117 -8.03 -7.41 9.11
CA GLN A 117 -8.54 -6.70 10.29
C GLN A 117 -7.44 -6.53 11.37
N LEU A 118 -7.21 -5.30 11.84
CA LEU A 118 -6.13 -4.88 12.77
C LEU A 118 -4.69 -5.04 12.26
N LYS A 119 -4.40 -6.06 11.45
CA LYS A 119 -3.03 -6.39 11.01
C LYS A 119 -2.61 -5.71 9.71
N GLY A 120 -3.57 -5.38 8.85
CA GLY A 120 -3.34 -4.90 7.50
C GLY A 120 -2.63 -5.93 6.61
N VAL A 121 -1.94 -5.41 5.60
CA VAL A 121 -1.01 -6.10 4.74
C VAL A 121 0.39 -5.63 5.13
N SER A 122 1.21 -6.54 5.62
CA SER A 122 2.62 -6.25 5.91
C SER A 122 3.39 -6.08 4.60
N SER A 123 4.21 -5.04 4.50
CA SER A 123 5.07 -4.83 3.35
C SER A 123 6.19 -5.88 3.31
N ASP A 124 6.52 -6.36 2.11
CA ASP A 124 7.69 -7.22 1.92
C ASP A 124 8.98 -6.42 2.12
N ILE A 125 8.95 -5.12 1.79
CA ILE A 125 10.04 -4.17 2.00
C ILE A 125 9.48 -2.99 2.79
N VAL A 126 9.99 -2.81 4.01
CA VAL A 126 9.59 -1.72 4.90
C VAL A 126 10.45 -0.49 4.66
N LEU A 127 9.80 0.64 4.37
CA LEU A 127 10.42 1.96 4.30
C LEU A 127 10.05 2.74 5.58
N PRO A 128 11.04 3.20 6.38
CA PRO A 128 10.75 4.02 7.55
C PRO A 128 10.07 5.34 7.15
N ASP A 129 8.93 5.65 7.78
CA ASP A 129 8.16 6.86 7.51
C ASP A 129 7.81 7.63 8.80
N ASN A 130 7.06 8.72 8.65
CA ASN A 130 6.65 9.61 9.74
C ASN A 130 5.35 9.20 10.44
N LEU A 131 4.62 8.21 9.93
CA LEU A 131 3.33 7.78 10.44
C LEU A 131 3.42 6.50 11.28
N GLU A 132 4.51 5.72 11.19
CA GLU A 132 4.68 4.42 11.87
C GLU A 132 4.27 4.43 13.35
N TYR A 133 4.64 5.49 14.07
CA TYR A 133 4.39 5.62 15.51
C TYR A 133 3.15 6.44 15.85
N LEU A 134 2.46 6.98 14.85
CA LEU A 134 1.17 7.64 15.04
C LEU A 134 0.10 6.55 15.13
N LYS A 135 -0.72 6.61 16.19
CA LYS A 135 -1.82 5.67 16.45
C LYS A 135 -3.00 5.92 15.50
N VAL A 136 -2.79 5.69 14.20
CA VAL A 136 -3.71 6.03 13.11
C VAL A 136 -4.22 4.82 12.33
N ARG A 137 -3.96 3.60 12.80
CA ARG A 137 -4.37 2.35 12.15
C ARG A 137 -5.64 1.80 12.82
N GLU A 138 -6.32 0.85 12.17
CA GLU A 138 -7.52 0.19 12.72
C GLU A 138 -7.25 -0.42 14.10
N LYS A 139 -6.06 -0.96 14.33
CA LYS A 139 -5.65 -1.54 15.63
C LYS A 139 -5.66 -0.54 16.79
N ASP A 140 -5.65 0.75 16.49
CA ASP A 140 -5.65 1.82 17.49
C ASP A 140 -7.06 2.27 17.88
N ASP A 141 -8.09 1.78 17.17
CA ASP A 141 -9.50 1.95 17.55
C ASP A 141 -9.91 0.84 18.54
N ALA A 142 -10.38 1.27 19.72
CA ALA A 142 -10.75 0.36 20.80
C ALA A 142 -12.01 -0.47 20.50
N ASP A 143 -12.86 0.00 19.57
CA ASP A 143 -14.11 -0.66 19.19
C ASP A 143 -13.94 -1.53 17.92
N ALA A 144 -12.71 -1.64 17.39
CA ALA A 144 -12.43 -2.42 16.21
C ALA A 144 -12.66 -3.92 16.45
N LEU A 145 -13.25 -4.60 15.45
CA LEU A 145 -13.47 -6.04 15.52
C LEU A 145 -12.14 -6.80 15.61
N PRO A 146 -12.09 -7.95 16.32
CA PRO A 146 -10.87 -8.74 16.44
C PRO A 146 -10.44 -9.33 15.09
N TRP A 147 -9.14 -9.59 14.98
CA TRP A 147 -8.58 -10.40 13.90
C TRP A 147 -8.99 -11.88 14.06
N ASP A 148 -9.27 -12.54 12.96
CA ASP A 148 -9.52 -13.97 12.84
C ASP A 148 -9.09 -14.49 11.45
N GLU A 149 -9.25 -15.79 11.24
CA GLU A 149 -8.94 -16.48 10.00
C GLU A 149 -10.03 -17.47 9.60
N ILE A 150 -10.04 -17.80 8.32
CA ILE A 150 -10.91 -18.83 7.73
C ILE A 150 -10.05 -19.80 6.92
N LYS A 151 -10.68 -20.82 6.35
CA LYS A 151 -10.01 -21.75 5.45
C LYS A 151 -9.35 -20.99 4.29
N LYS A 152 -8.10 -21.35 3.99
CA LYS A 152 -7.38 -20.92 2.79
C LYS A 152 -8.15 -21.34 1.54
N ALA A 153 -8.24 -20.45 0.56
CA ALA A 153 -8.82 -20.73 -0.75
C ALA A 153 -7.81 -21.45 -1.64
N ASP A 154 -8.30 -22.16 -2.66
CA ASP A 154 -7.44 -22.85 -3.61
C ASP A 154 -6.94 -21.88 -4.69
N TYR A 155 -5.62 -21.70 -4.79
CA TYR A 155 -4.98 -20.86 -5.80
C TYR A 155 -3.57 -21.36 -6.14
N THR A 156 -3.08 -20.95 -7.31
CA THR A 156 -1.72 -21.25 -7.78
C THR A 156 -0.88 -19.99 -7.72
N ALA A 157 0.28 -20.05 -7.07
CA ALA A 157 1.20 -18.93 -7.01
C ALA A 157 1.81 -18.62 -8.38
N TRP A 158 2.06 -17.35 -8.62
CA TRP A 158 2.83 -16.83 -9.75
C TRP A 158 4.32 -17.13 -9.55
N ASN A 159 5.04 -17.41 -10.64
CA ASN A 159 6.49 -17.45 -10.61
C ASN A 159 7.05 -16.10 -11.09
N PRO A 160 7.54 -15.24 -10.19
CA PRO A 160 7.98 -13.90 -10.56
C PRO A 160 9.31 -13.85 -11.33
N GLY A 161 10.10 -14.94 -11.32
CA GLY A 161 11.43 -14.96 -11.92
C GLY A 161 12.50 -14.18 -11.14
N TYR A 162 12.21 -13.81 -9.88
CA TYR A 162 13.16 -13.21 -8.94
C TYR A 162 13.05 -13.89 -7.57
N ASN A 163 14.08 -13.76 -6.73
CA ASN A 163 14.12 -14.27 -5.37
C ASN A 163 13.84 -13.14 -4.38
N LEU A 164 12.67 -13.16 -3.75
CA LEU A 164 12.23 -12.08 -2.85
C LEU A 164 13.22 -11.79 -1.71
N GLN A 165 13.81 -12.82 -1.10
CA GLN A 165 14.76 -12.66 0.00
C GLN A 165 16.02 -11.88 -0.43
N THR A 166 16.48 -12.09 -1.67
CA THR A 166 17.59 -11.32 -2.24
C THR A 166 17.20 -9.85 -2.41
N ILE A 167 16.01 -9.59 -2.95
CA ILE A 167 15.50 -8.22 -3.13
C ILE A 167 15.33 -7.49 -1.79
N GLN A 168 14.81 -8.18 -0.77
CA GLN A 168 14.70 -7.67 0.60
C GLN A 168 16.08 -7.30 1.14
N HIS A 169 17.06 -8.21 1.04
CA HIS A 169 18.41 -7.96 1.52
C HIS A 169 19.08 -6.76 0.85
N LEU A 170 18.95 -6.63 -0.48
CA LEU A 170 19.49 -5.47 -1.22
C LEU A 170 18.87 -4.15 -0.75
N SER A 171 17.55 -4.14 -0.53
CA SER A 171 16.84 -2.97 -0.02
C SER A 171 17.28 -2.60 1.40
N GLU A 172 17.37 -3.59 2.31
CA GLU A 172 17.83 -3.39 3.68
C GLU A 172 19.24 -2.79 3.75
N LEU A 173 20.15 -3.27 2.90
CA LEU A 173 21.50 -2.71 2.79
C LEU A 173 21.49 -1.26 2.31
N ARG A 174 20.61 -0.91 1.36
CA ARG A 174 20.46 0.48 0.91
C ARG A 174 19.93 1.37 2.04
N LEU A 175 18.87 0.95 2.72
CA LEU A 175 18.23 1.72 3.80
C LEU A 175 19.16 1.93 4.99
N LYS A 176 19.90 0.89 5.40
CA LYS A 176 20.85 0.97 6.51
C LYS A 176 21.95 2.02 6.26
N ASN A 177 22.37 2.16 5.00
CA ASN A 177 23.41 3.10 4.58
C ASN A 177 22.87 4.47 4.18
N ASP A 178 21.55 4.70 4.25
CA ASP A 178 20.93 5.98 3.90
C ASP A 178 20.72 6.85 5.15
N PRO A 179 21.45 7.98 5.30
CA PRO A 179 21.31 8.85 6.46
C PRO A 179 19.91 9.44 6.59
N ALA A 180 19.18 9.65 5.48
CA ALA A 180 17.87 10.28 5.52
C ALA A 180 16.85 9.37 6.23
N PHE A 181 16.80 8.08 5.88
CA PHE A 181 15.89 7.13 6.52
C PHE A 181 16.21 6.88 8.00
N ASN A 182 17.49 6.88 8.37
CA ASN A 182 17.90 6.79 9.78
C ASN A 182 17.40 8.01 10.58
N ILE A 183 17.49 9.21 10.02
CA ILE A 183 16.99 10.42 10.68
C ILE A 183 15.46 10.42 10.74
N ILE A 184 14.77 10.10 9.63
CA ILE A 184 13.31 9.99 9.57
C ILE A 184 12.79 9.04 10.66
N GLN A 185 13.41 7.86 10.81
CA GLN A 185 12.99 6.88 11.82
C GLN A 185 13.13 7.43 13.25
N ASN A 186 14.26 8.09 13.56
CA ASN A 186 14.52 8.65 14.89
C ASN A 186 13.61 9.84 15.19
N ASP A 187 13.42 10.74 14.22
CA ASP A 187 12.57 11.92 14.35
C ASP A 187 11.09 11.52 14.50
N ALA A 188 10.61 10.53 13.75
CA ALA A 188 9.27 9.98 13.88
C ALA A 188 9.01 9.42 15.29
N ALA A 189 9.98 8.65 15.82
CA ALA A 189 9.89 8.10 17.18
C ALA A 189 9.88 9.21 18.24
N TRP A 190 10.72 10.23 18.07
CA TRP A 190 10.77 11.39 18.95
C TRP A 190 9.46 12.20 18.92
N LEU A 191 8.92 12.47 17.73
CA LEU A 191 7.65 13.20 17.55
C LEU A 191 6.49 12.46 18.20
N ALA A 192 6.37 11.15 18.00
CA ALA A 192 5.30 10.36 18.62
C ALA A 192 5.36 10.39 20.16
N LYS A 193 6.58 10.35 20.73
CA LYS A 193 6.77 10.55 22.17
C LYS A 193 6.34 11.94 22.60
N GLN A 194 6.71 12.97 21.84
CA GLN A 194 6.39 14.36 22.16
C GLN A 194 4.88 14.63 22.10
N TYR A 195 4.16 14.08 21.11
CA TYR A 195 2.70 14.19 21.01
C TYR A 195 1.94 13.46 22.11
N SER A 196 2.58 12.48 22.77
CA SER A 196 1.99 11.74 23.90
C SER A 196 2.14 12.49 25.24
N LEU A 197 2.96 13.53 25.31
CA LEU A 197 3.19 14.30 26.53
C LEU A 197 2.10 15.37 26.73
N PRO A 198 1.72 15.68 27.99
CA PRO A 198 0.83 16.80 28.25
C PRO A 198 1.48 18.12 27.86
N ALA A 199 0.70 19.01 27.24
CA ALA A 199 1.17 20.34 26.90
C ALA A 199 1.47 21.18 28.16
N SER A 200 2.60 21.88 28.16
CA SER A 200 2.93 22.82 29.23
C SER A 200 1.98 24.02 29.24
N LEU A 201 1.41 24.34 30.41
CA LEU A 201 0.63 25.59 30.59
C LEU A 201 1.52 26.82 30.79
N GLN A 202 2.84 26.64 30.97
CA GLN A 202 3.80 27.75 30.99
C GLN A 202 4.13 28.17 29.56
N LEU A 203 3.70 29.36 29.15
CA LEU A 203 3.80 29.86 27.77
C LEU A 203 5.23 29.80 27.20
N LYS A 204 6.25 30.16 27.99
CA LYS A 204 7.66 30.12 27.54
C LYS A 204 8.11 28.69 27.21
N LYS A 205 7.77 27.73 28.07
CA LYS A 205 8.09 26.32 27.85
C LYS A 205 7.30 25.77 26.65
N TYR A 206 5.99 26.05 26.58
CA TYR A 206 5.14 25.63 25.47
C TYR A 206 5.68 26.08 24.11
N ARG A 207 6.08 27.36 23.98
CA ARG A 207 6.65 27.89 22.74
C ARG A 207 7.95 27.18 22.36
N LYS A 208 8.84 26.95 23.33
CA LYS A 208 10.09 26.22 23.09
C LYS A 208 9.83 24.77 22.64
N ASP A 209 8.86 24.10 23.25
CA ASP A 209 8.48 22.73 22.88
C ASP A 209 7.91 22.70 21.45
N GLN A 210 7.07 23.66 21.08
CA GLN A 210 6.51 23.80 19.72
C GLN A 210 7.57 24.15 18.67
N GLU A 211 8.54 25.01 19.00
CA GLU A 211 9.67 25.32 18.12
C GLU A 211 10.48 24.06 17.81
N ALA A 212 10.76 23.21 18.80
CA ALA A 212 11.47 21.95 18.60
C ALA A 212 10.66 20.97 17.73
N ILE A 213 9.35 20.85 17.97
CA ILE A 213 8.45 20.02 17.15
C ILE A 213 8.46 20.49 15.70
N ASN A 214 8.22 21.78 15.46
CA ASN A 214 8.15 22.35 14.12
C ASN A 214 9.48 22.24 13.38
N ALA A 215 10.61 22.43 14.07
CA ALA A 215 11.93 22.25 13.48
C ALA A 215 12.16 20.78 13.07
N THR A 216 11.73 19.83 13.89
CA THR A 216 11.86 18.39 13.58
C THR A 216 10.96 18.00 12.42
N VAL A 217 9.72 18.47 12.38
CA VAL A 217 8.80 18.25 11.24
C VAL A 217 9.39 18.83 9.96
N ALA A 218 9.89 20.07 9.98
CA ALA A 218 10.50 20.70 8.82
C ALA A 218 11.75 19.96 8.33
N GLN A 219 12.56 19.40 9.25
CA GLN A 219 13.69 18.55 8.91
C GLN A 219 13.23 17.27 8.20
N MET A 220 12.22 16.57 8.72
CA MET A 220 11.69 15.37 8.10
C MET A 220 11.11 15.66 6.70
N ASP A 221 10.32 16.72 6.55
CA ASP A 221 9.74 17.13 5.26
C ASP A 221 10.84 17.43 4.22
N ALA A 222 11.96 18.00 4.64
CA ALA A 222 13.11 18.23 3.78
C ALA A 222 13.81 16.92 3.38
N LEU A 223 13.91 15.95 4.31
CA LEU A 223 14.54 14.65 4.06
C LEU A 223 13.70 13.72 3.18
N GLN A 224 12.39 13.94 3.11
CA GLN A 224 11.52 13.23 2.17
C GLN A 224 11.75 13.63 0.71
N LYS A 225 12.53 14.70 0.47
CA LYS A 225 12.90 15.18 -0.85
C LYS A 225 14.31 14.75 -1.21
N LEU A 226 14.45 14.14 -2.38
CA LEU A 226 15.73 13.78 -2.97
C LEU A 226 16.54 15.03 -3.30
N ARG A 227 17.86 14.93 -3.09
CA ARG A 227 18.83 15.94 -3.54
C ARG A 227 19.00 15.93 -5.06
N ASN A 228 18.94 14.74 -5.66
CA ASN A 228 19.05 14.53 -7.09
C ASN A 228 17.71 14.01 -7.60
N GLU A 229 17.14 14.70 -8.58
CA GLU A 229 15.85 14.34 -9.17
C GLU A 229 15.92 13.00 -9.91
N MET A 230 14.86 12.21 -9.77
CA MET A 230 14.60 11.07 -10.63
C MET A 230 14.20 11.52 -12.03
N ASN A 231 14.51 10.70 -13.03
CA ASN A 231 14.03 10.91 -14.38
C ASN A 231 12.56 10.48 -14.50
N VAL A 232 11.65 11.41 -14.19
CA VAL A 232 10.20 11.20 -14.28
C VAL A 232 9.62 12.07 -15.38
N SER A 233 8.91 11.44 -16.31
CA SER A 233 8.18 12.12 -17.38
C SER A 233 6.85 11.44 -17.65
N ALA A 234 5.86 12.22 -18.06
CA ALA A 234 4.61 11.66 -18.59
C ALA A 234 4.87 10.82 -19.84
N LEU A 235 4.02 9.81 -20.06
CA LEU A 235 3.98 9.13 -21.35
C LEU A 235 3.59 10.12 -22.46
N PRO A 236 4.06 9.92 -23.71
CA PRO A 236 3.79 10.87 -24.80
C PRO A 236 2.30 11.17 -25.02
N ASN A 237 1.43 10.18 -24.82
CA ASN A 237 -0.02 10.30 -24.95
C ASN A 237 -0.73 10.92 -23.72
N GLU A 238 -0.04 11.03 -22.59
CA GLU A 238 -0.59 11.61 -21.35
C GLU A 238 -0.09 13.05 -21.10
N ALA A 239 1.01 13.45 -21.73
CA ALA A 239 1.67 14.74 -21.46
C ALA A 239 0.73 15.96 -21.60
N ASN A 240 -0.20 15.93 -22.56
CA ASN A 240 -1.15 17.00 -22.83
C ASN A 240 -2.61 16.58 -22.62
N ARG A 241 -2.84 15.58 -21.75
CA ARG A 241 -4.18 15.02 -21.52
C ARG A 241 -5.23 16.06 -21.12
N TRP A 242 -4.82 17.16 -20.49
CA TRP A 242 -5.71 18.24 -20.07
C TRP A 242 -5.38 19.57 -20.75
N ALA A 243 -4.93 19.55 -22.01
CA ALA A 243 -4.62 20.76 -22.77
C ALA A 243 -5.76 21.80 -22.77
N ASP A 244 -7.02 21.34 -22.74
CA ASP A 244 -8.22 22.20 -22.71
C ASP A 244 -8.56 22.76 -21.31
N ASP A 245 -7.92 22.26 -20.24
CA ASP A 245 -8.14 22.69 -18.85
C ASP A 245 -6.80 23.00 -18.18
N LYS A 246 -6.37 24.27 -18.30
CA LYS A 246 -5.09 24.77 -17.77
C LYS A 246 -4.88 24.45 -16.29
N ASN A 247 -5.96 24.49 -15.48
CA ASN A 247 -5.86 24.21 -14.05
C ASN A 247 -5.58 22.73 -13.77
N LYS A 248 -6.19 21.82 -14.53
CA LYS A 248 -5.87 20.38 -14.43
C LYS A 248 -4.47 20.10 -14.94
N GLN A 249 -4.07 20.70 -16.05
CA GLN A 249 -2.74 20.52 -16.61
C GLN A 249 -1.65 20.98 -15.64
N GLN A 250 -1.80 22.16 -15.02
CA GLN A 250 -0.85 22.65 -14.03
C GLN A 250 -0.74 21.73 -12.80
N ARG A 251 -1.87 21.19 -12.30
CA ARG A 251 -1.84 20.23 -11.18
C ARG A 251 -1.12 18.93 -11.55
N PHE A 252 -1.27 18.48 -12.80
CA PHE A 252 -0.55 17.31 -13.29
C PHE A 252 0.96 17.55 -13.39
N GLU A 253 1.37 18.70 -13.91
CA GLU A 253 2.79 19.09 -13.96
C GLU A 253 3.41 19.19 -12.56
N GLN A 254 2.71 19.84 -11.61
CA GLN A 254 3.12 19.90 -10.20
C GLN A 254 3.23 18.52 -9.56
N TRP A 255 2.31 17.62 -9.87
CA TRP A 255 2.37 16.24 -9.41
C TRP A 255 3.60 15.52 -9.96
N LEU A 256 3.92 15.66 -11.26
CA LEU A 256 5.14 15.10 -11.84
C LEU A 256 6.41 15.66 -11.18
N ASP A 257 6.46 16.96 -10.92
CA ASP A 257 7.58 17.60 -10.24
C ASP A 257 7.75 17.10 -8.80
N TYR A 258 6.64 16.87 -8.08
CA TYR A 258 6.68 16.21 -6.78
C TYR A 258 7.32 14.81 -6.89
N LEU A 259 6.86 13.98 -7.84
CA LEU A 259 7.35 12.61 -8.00
C LEU A 259 8.87 12.57 -8.24
N LYS A 260 9.44 13.51 -9.01
CA LYS A 260 10.90 13.58 -9.27
C LYS A 260 11.74 13.62 -7.99
N THR A 261 11.19 14.16 -6.91
CA THR A 261 11.91 14.35 -5.65
C THR A 261 11.46 13.38 -4.55
N ASP A 262 10.51 12.48 -4.79
CA ASP A 262 9.98 11.60 -3.74
C ASP A 262 10.98 10.49 -3.36
N ILE A 263 11.47 10.51 -2.11
CA ILE A 263 12.46 9.53 -1.63
C ILE A 263 11.91 8.10 -1.54
N TYR A 264 10.62 7.92 -1.24
CA TYR A 264 10.00 6.60 -1.11
C TYR A 264 9.79 5.99 -2.49
N LEU A 265 9.32 6.79 -3.45
CA LEU A 265 9.19 6.37 -4.84
C LEU A 265 10.56 5.95 -5.41
N ASN A 266 11.63 6.69 -5.09
CA ASN A 266 12.98 6.32 -5.50
C ASN A 266 13.43 4.98 -4.95
N GLN A 267 13.10 4.64 -3.70
CA GLN A 267 13.39 3.31 -3.17
C GLN A 267 12.58 2.24 -3.91
N ALA A 268 11.31 2.49 -4.22
CA ALA A 268 10.48 1.57 -5.00
C ALA A 268 11.03 1.35 -6.43
N VAL A 269 11.52 2.40 -7.09
CA VAL A 269 12.19 2.29 -8.41
C VAL A 269 13.44 1.41 -8.31
N LYS A 270 14.28 1.63 -7.30
CA LYS A 270 15.48 0.82 -7.09
C LYS A 270 15.17 -0.65 -6.81
N VAL A 271 14.09 -0.94 -6.07
CA VAL A 271 13.60 -2.31 -5.86
C VAL A 271 13.13 -2.93 -7.18
N MET A 272 12.40 -2.16 -7.99
CA MET A 272 11.97 -2.60 -9.32
C MET A 272 13.17 -2.92 -10.22
N ASP A 273 14.21 -2.10 -10.20
CA ASP A 273 15.46 -2.33 -10.94
C ASP A 273 16.16 -3.62 -10.51
N ASP A 274 16.20 -3.91 -9.20
CA ASP A 274 16.74 -5.18 -8.69
C ASP A 274 15.94 -6.38 -9.21
N MET A 275 14.60 -6.28 -9.17
CA MET A 275 13.69 -7.33 -9.66
C MET A 275 13.87 -7.59 -11.16
N ILE A 276 13.94 -6.52 -11.97
CA ILE A 276 14.15 -6.61 -13.42
C ILE A 276 15.53 -7.22 -13.70
N SER A 277 16.58 -6.77 -13.01
CA SER A 277 17.95 -7.25 -13.20
C SER A 277 18.07 -8.74 -12.89
N GLN A 278 17.54 -9.18 -11.75
CA GLN A 278 17.58 -10.59 -11.36
C GLN A 278 16.79 -11.48 -12.33
N ARG A 279 15.62 -11.02 -12.79
CA ARG A 279 14.81 -11.74 -13.79
C ARG A 279 15.54 -11.88 -15.12
N ASN A 280 16.18 -10.82 -15.60
CA ASN A 280 16.93 -10.85 -16.86
C ASN A 280 18.11 -11.85 -16.79
N ILE A 281 18.82 -11.90 -15.67
CA ILE A 281 19.92 -12.85 -15.44
C ILE A 281 19.40 -14.29 -15.48
N ALA A 282 18.29 -14.59 -14.80
CA ALA A 282 17.70 -15.93 -14.77
C ALA A 282 17.26 -16.39 -16.17
N GLN A 283 16.67 -15.49 -16.96
CA GLN A 283 16.25 -15.77 -18.33
C GLN A 283 17.45 -16.04 -19.26
N ALA A 284 18.53 -15.28 -19.11
CA ALA A 284 19.75 -15.48 -19.89
C ALA A 284 20.37 -16.87 -19.63
N GLN A 285 20.49 -17.27 -18.35
CA GLN A 285 21.02 -18.59 -17.96
C GLN A 285 20.21 -19.75 -18.53
N THR A 286 18.87 -19.67 -18.43
CA THR A 286 17.97 -20.69 -18.98
C THR A 286 18.11 -20.81 -20.50
N SER A 287 18.31 -19.68 -21.20
CA SER A 287 18.51 -19.67 -22.65
C SER A 287 19.83 -20.31 -23.08
N GLU A 288 20.89 -20.17 -22.28
CA GLU A 288 22.19 -20.80 -22.54
C GLU A 288 22.18 -22.31 -22.24
N GLU A 289 21.52 -22.75 -21.18
CA GLU A 289 21.35 -24.17 -20.86
C GLU A 289 20.54 -24.91 -21.93
N ASN A 290 19.46 -24.29 -22.42
CA ASN A 290 18.69 -24.84 -23.53
C ASN A 290 19.52 -24.92 -24.82
N LYS A 291 20.38 -23.94 -25.11
CA LYS A 291 21.30 -23.99 -26.27
C LYS A 291 22.38 -25.07 -26.15
N LYS A 292 22.79 -25.46 -24.94
CA LYS A 292 23.76 -26.53 -24.69
C LYS A 292 23.15 -27.93 -24.67
N SER A 293 21.82 -28.02 -24.60
CA SER A 293 21.06 -29.28 -24.56
C SER A 293 20.55 -29.75 -25.93
N PHE A 294 20.89 -29.02 -27.00
CA PHE A 294 20.73 -29.40 -28.41
C PHE A 294 22.10 -29.57 -29.06
#